data_AF-A0A842R5X5-F1
#
_entry.id   AF-A0A842R5X5-F1
#
_cell.length_a   1.000
_cell.length_b   1.000
_cell.length_c   1.000
_cell.angle_alpha   90.00
_cell.angle_beta   90.00
_cell.angle_gamma   90.00
#
_symmetry.space_group_name_H-M   'P 1'
#
loop_
_entity.id
_entity.type
_entity.pdbx_description
1 polymer ?
#
loop_
_entity_poly.entity_id
_entity_poly.type
_entity_poly.pdbx_seq_one_letter_code
_entity_poly.pdbx_strand_id
1 'polypeptide(L)'
;MPFWNKGKSREEKEAEIAILQKKQDVWNEKIAKGFQDHSHCIVCGRAIHFGKKYCSIECKEKYMNLEGKKGKQNKWMCMLMGVLLPLMMVLMFAFQ
;
A
#
# COMPACT_ATOMS: atom_id res chain seq x y z
N MET A 1 -11.82 -28.48 47.16
CA MET A 1 -11.81 -28.85 45.73
C MET A 1 -12.84 -27.98 45.02
N PRO A 2 -12.48 -27.07 44.09
CA PRO A 2 -13.49 -26.26 43.43
C PRO A 2 -14.17 -27.08 42.33
N PHE A 3 -15.47 -27.19 42.54
CA PHE A 3 -16.53 -27.79 41.75
C PHE A 3 -16.60 -27.16 40.35
N TRP A 4 -15.93 -27.77 39.38
CA TRP A 4 -16.20 -27.53 37.95
C TRP A 4 -17.63 -28.00 37.66
N ASN A 5 -18.59 -27.09 37.58
CA ASN A 5 -19.96 -27.48 37.31
C ASN A 5 -20.69 -26.56 36.32
N LYS A 6 -21.42 -27.28 35.45
CA LYS A 6 -22.45 -26.89 34.48
C LYS A 6 -21.97 -26.16 33.24
N GLY A 7 -21.94 -26.93 32.14
CA GLY A 7 -22.01 -26.37 30.80
C GLY A 7 -23.24 -25.48 30.70
N LYS A 8 -23.02 -24.20 30.44
CA LYS A 8 -24.05 -23.18 30.24
C LYS A 8 -25.18 -23.69 29.35
N SER A 9 -26.41 -23.33 29.70
CA SER A 9 -27.57 -23.54 28.85
C SER A 9 -27.36 -22.84 27.51
N ARG A 10 -28.09 -23.28 26.48
CA ARG A 10 -28.00 -22.68 25.13
C ARG A 10 -28.27 -21.17 25.17
N GLU A 11 -29.25 -20.77 25.96
CA GLU A 11 -29.66 -19.37 26.13
C GLU A 11 -28.57 -18.53 26.83
N GLU A 12 -27.87 -19.08 27.83
CA GLU A 12 -26.76 -18.38 28.49
C GLU A 12 -25.56 -18.19 27.56
N LYS A 13 -25.30 -19.15 26.66
CA LYS A 13 -24.26 -19.03 25.63
C LYS A 13 -24.64 -17.99 24.58
N GLU A 14 -25.90 -17.97 24.15
CA GLU A 14 -26.43 -17.00 23.18
C GLU A 14 -26.39 -15.57 23.76
N ALA A 15 -26.73 -15.40 25.04
CA ALA A 15 -26.61 -14.11 25.74
C ALA A 15 -25.15 -13.64 25.84
N GLU A 16 -24.21 -14.55 26.15
CA GLU A 16 -22.78 -14.22 26.20
C GLU A 16 -22.23 -13.84 24.82
N ILE A 17 -22.62 -14.55 23.76
CA ILE A 17 -22.25 -14.23 22.38
C ILE A 17 -22.78 -12.84 22.00
N ALA A 18 -24.04 -12.52 22.33
CA ALA A 18 -24.63 -11.22 22.04
C ALA A 18 -23.88 -10.07 22.76
N ILE A 19 -23.45 -10.29 24.02
CA ILE A 19 -22.65 -9.32 24.78
C ILE A 19 -21.27 -9.12 24.14
N LEU A 20 -20.61 -10.21 23.73
CA LEU A 20 -19.31 -10.16 23.06
C LEU A 20 -19.39 -9.45 21.71
N GLN A 21 -20.44 -9.72 20.95
CA GLN A 21 -20.68 -9.10 19.64
C GLN A 21 -20.90 -7.59 19.80
N LYS A 22 -21.74 -7.17 20.75
CA LYS A 22 -21.94 -5.75 21.09
C LYS A 22 -20.65 -5.06 21.50
N LYS A 23 -19.78 -5.75 22.25
CA LYS A 23 -18.47 -5.22 22.65
C LYS A 23 -17.53 -5.05 21.45
N GLN A 24 -17.57 -5.99 20.50
CA GLN A 24 -16.81 -5.91 19.26
C GLN A 24 -17.26 -4.73 18.39
N ASP A 25 -18.58 -4.50 18.27
CA ASP A 25 -19.15 -3.40 17.49
C ASP A 25 -18.73 -2.03 18.05
N VAL A 26 -18.80 -1.85 19.37
CA VAL A 26 -18.35 -0.62 20.04
C VAL A 26 -16.84 -0.36 19.82
N TRP A 27 -16.03 -1.42 19.81
CA TRP A 27 -14.59 -1.30 19.55
C TRP A 27 -14.32 -0.93 18.08
N ASN A 28 -15.05 -1.55 17.14
CA ASN A 28 -14.95 -1.25 15.71
C ASN A 28 -15.35 0.20 15.40
N GLU A 29 -16.44 0.72 15.99
CA GLU A 29 -16.85 2.12 15.84
C GLU A 29 -15.79 3.09 16.36
N LYS A 30 -15.16 2.77 17.49
CA LYS A 30 -14.08 3.59 18.06
C LYS A 30 -12.86 3.64 17.15
N ILE A 31 -12.52 2.53 16.47
CA ILE A 31 -11.41 2.47 15.52
C ILE A 31 -11.75 3.21 14.23
N ALA A 32 -12.94 3.00 13.69
CA ALA A 32 -13.39 3.68 12.48
C ALA A 32 -13.32 5.22 12.63
N LYS A 33 -13.58 5.73 13.84
CA LYS A 33 -13.47 7.16 14.15
C LYS A 33 -12.02 7.67 14.26
N GLY A 34 -11.07 6.81 14.65
CA GLY A 34 -9.66 7.16 14.84
C GLY A 34 -8.82 7.13 13.56
N PHE A 35 -9.20 6.31 12.59
CA PHE A 35 -8.58 6.27 11.26
C PHE A 35 -9.16 7.37 10.37
N GLN A 36 -8.87 8.63 10.71
CA GLN A 36 -8.76 9.64 9.68
C GLN A 36 -7.50 9.31 8.88
N ASP A 37 -7.71 8.42 7.92
CA ASP A 37 -7.06 8.37 6.62
C ASP A 37 -6.15 9.60 6.41
N HIS A 38 -4.84 9.39 6.56
CA HIS A 38 -3.80 10.39 6.34
C HIS A 38 -2.95 9.95 5.14
N SER A 39 -2.68 10.87 4.23
CA SER A 39 -1.87 10.58 3.04
C SER A 39 -0.44 11.03 3.29
N HIS A 40 0.55 10.16 3.08
CA HIS A 40 1.96 10.56 3.16
C HIS A 40 2.43 11.20 1.86
N CYS A 41 3.35 12.16 1.94
CA CYS A 41 3.97 12.74 0.76
C CYS A 41 4.85 11.72 0.04
N ILE A 42 4.69 11.60 -1.28
CA ILE A 42 5.49 10.68 -2.12
C ILE A 42 6.97 11.08 -2.25
N VAL A 43 7.33 12.31 -1.88
CA VAL A 43 8.71 12.84 -1.99
C VAL A 43 9.39 12.97 -0.63
N CYS A 44 8.65 13.46 0.38
CA CYS A 44 9.21 13.83 1.69
C CYS A 44 8.76 12.89 2.84
N GLY A 45 7.76 12.04 2.63
CA GLY A 45 7.20 11.14 3.65
C GLY A 45 6.34 11.81 4.74
N ARG A 46 6.27 13.15 4.77
CA ARG A 46 5.46 13.90 5.75
C ARG A 46 3.97 13.55 5.65
N ALA A 47 3.28 13.46 6.78
CA ALA A 47 1.82 13.29 6.82
C ALA A 47 1.11 14.54 6.26
N ILE A 48 0.17 14.33 5.33
CA ILE A 48 -0.63 15.34 4.66
C ILE A 48 -2.11 14.97 4.83
N HIS A 49 -2.97 15.99 4.83
CA HIS A 49 -4.42 15.81 4.72
C HIS A 49 -4.80 14.91 3.55
N PHE A 50 -5.85 14.12 3.76
CA PHE A 50 -6.34 13.17 2.78
C PHE A 50 -6.65 13.85 1.44
N GLY A 51 -6.17 13.26 0.35
CA GLY A 51 -6.37 13.75 -1.02
C GLY A 51 -5.22 14.59 -1.60
N LYS A 52 -4.24 15.04 -0.80
CA LYS A 52 -3.05 15.75 -1.33
C LYS A 52 -1.84 14.81 -1.42
N LYS A 53 -1.17 14.80 -2.58
CA LYS A 53 0.01 13.95 -2.85
C LYS A 53 1.35 14.57 -2.43
N TYR A 54 1.38 15.89 -2.26
CA TYR A 54 2.62 16.66 -2.03
C TYR A 54 2.52 17.55 -0.79
N CYS A 55 3.59 17.59 0.00
CA CYS A 55 3.66 18.37 1.24
C CYS A 55 3.89 19.87 0.98
N SER A 56 4.58 20.22 -0.11
CA SER A 56 4.89 21.61 -0.52
C SER A 56 5.04 21.72 -2.05
N ILE A 57 5.09 22.96 -2.56
CA ILE A 57 5.38 23.26 -3.96
C ILE A 57 6.76 22.71 -4.37
N GLU A 58 7.75 22.79 -3.47
CA GLU A 58 9.09 22.24 -3.70
C GLU A 58 9.05 20.71 -3.94
N CYS A 59 8.21 19.98 -3.21
CA CYS A 59 8.09 18.53 -3.41
C CYS A 59 7.40 18.21 -4.74
N LYS A 60 6.43 19.01 -5.16
CA LYS A 60 5.81 18.88 -6.48
C LYS A 60 6.83 19.10 -7.59
N GLU A 61 7.66 20.14 -7.47
CA GLU A 61 8.68 20.47 -8.46
C GLU A 61 9.80 19.42 -8.54
N LYS A 62 10.24 18.88 -7.40
CA LYS A 62 11.19 17.76 -7.37
C LYS A 62 10.65 16.55 -8.13
N TYR A 63 9.39 16.18 -7.88
CA TYR A 63 8.74 15.07 -8.57
C TYR A 63 8.62 15.30 -10.08
N MET A 64 8.21 16.50 -10.50
CA MET A 64 8.11 16.86 -11.92
C MET A 64 9.48 16.81 -12.62
N ASN A 65 10.54 17.26 -11.96
CA ASN A 65 11.91 17.16 -12.47
C ASN A 65 12.40 15.71 -12.57
N LEU A 66 12.01 14.84 -11.63
CA LEU A 66 12.30 13.41 -11.65
C LEU A 66 11.56 12.70 -12.79
N GLU A 67 10.27 12.98 -13.01
CA GLU A 67 9.51 12.42 -14.14
C GLU A 67 10.06 12.87 -15.49
N GLY A 68 10.41 14.16 -15.64
CA GLY A 68 11.03 14.68 -16.86
C GLY A 68 12.36 14.00 -17.20
N LYS A 69 13.14 13.59 -16.19
CA LYS A 69 14.38 12.82 -16.37
C LYS A 69 14.11 11.36 -16.74
N LYS A 70 13.10 10.70 -16.14
CA LYS A 70 12.70 9.32 -16.49
C LYS A 70 12.27 9.21 -17.95
N GLY A 71 11.54 10.20 -18.47
CA GLY A 71 11.13 10.22 -19.88
C GLY A 71 12.29 10.24 -20.89
N LYS A 72 13.43 10.87 -20.53
CA LYS A 72 14.65 10.85 -21.35
C LYS A 72 15.43 9.54 -21.23
N GLN A 73 15.48 8.95 -20.03
CA GLN A 73 16.17 7.66 -19.81
C GLN A 73 15.49 6.52 -20.58
N ASN A 74 14.15 6.47 -20.60
CA ASN A 74 13.43 5.44 -21.34
C ASN A 74 13.73 5.47 -22.85
N LYS A 75 13.84 6.66 -23.45
CA LYS A 75 14.15 6.78 -24.90
C LYS A 75 15.53 6.22 -25.22
N TRP A 76 16.53 6.52 -24.40
CA TRP A 76 17.88 5.98 -24.56
C TRP A 76 17.92 4.46 -24.39
N MET A 77 17.19 3.93 -23.40
CA MET A 77 17.13 2.50 -23.16
C MET A 77 16.44 1.73 -24.29
N CYS A 78 15.36 2.27 -24.86
CA CYS A 78 14.71 1.69 -26.05
C CYS A 78 15.62 1.72 -27.29
N MET A 79 16.34 2.82 -27.51
CA MET A 79 17.27 2.94 -28.65
C MET A 79 18.43 1.94 -28.54
N LEU A 80 18.99 1.79 -27.33
CA LEU A 80 20.08 0.85 -27.07
C LEU A 80 19.62 -0.59 -27.27
N MET A 81 18.44 -0.97 -26.76
CA MET A 81 17.84 -2.29 -27.01
C MET A 81 17.55 -2.55 -28.49
N GLY A 82 17.11 -1.55 -29.25
CA GLY A 82 16.86 -1.66 -30.68
C GLY A 82 18.11 -1.97 -31.52
N VAL A 83 19.30 -1.55 -31.06
CA VAL A 83 20.58 -1.80 -31.75
C VAL A 83 21.28 -3.05 -31.22
N LEU A 84 21.23 -3.31 -29.91
CA LEU A 84 21.95 -4.42 -29.29
C LEU A 84 21.39 -5.79 -29.71
N LEU A 85 20.06 -5.92 -29.79
CA LEU A 85 19.39 -7.18 -30.18
C LEU A 85 19.78 -7.68 -31.58
N PRO A 86 19.64 -6.87 -32.66
CA PRO A 86 20.00 -7.33 -34.00
C PRO A 86 21.51 -7.60 -34.12
N LEU A 87 22.35 -6.80 -33.43
CA LEU A 87 23.80 -7.02 -33.42
C LEU A 87 24.16 -8.39 -32.82
N MET A 88 23.52 -8.77 -31.72
CA MET A 88 23.72 -10.09 -31.08
C MET A 88 23.25 -11.24 -31.98
N MET A 89 22.12 -11.08 -32.67
CA MET A 89 21.66 -12.09 -33.64
C MET A 89 22.66 -12.26 -34.77
N VAL A 90 23.15 -11.17 -35.37
CA VAL A 90 24.15 -11.24 -36.46
C VAL A 90 25.43 -11.91 -35.98
N LEU A 91 25.91 -11.60 -34.77
CA LEU A 91 27.11 -12.22 -34.21
C LEU A 91 26.92 -13.72 -33.95
N MET A 92 25.75 -14.15 -33.45
CA MET A 92 25.42 -15.58 -33.30
C MET A 92 25.43 -16.30 -34.66
N PHE A 93 24.80 -15.71 -35.68
CA PHE A 93 24.76 -16.30 -37.02
C PHE A 93 26.11 -16.28 -37.74
N ALA A 94 27.01 -15.35 -37.40
CA ALA A 94 28.34 -15.26 -37.99
C ALA A 94 29.39 -16.17 -37.30
N PHE A 95 29.17 -16.55 -36.05
CA PHE A 95 30.05 -17.43 -35.28
C PHE A 95 29.60 -18.90 -35.25
N GLN A 96 28.51 -19.23 -35.94
CA GLN A 96 27.94 -20.58 -36.05
C GLN A 96 28.20 -21.16 -37.44
#